data_AF-A0A2V7VSR8-F1
#
_entry.id   AF-A0A2V7VSR8-F1
#
_cell.length_a   1.000
_cell.length_b   1.000
_cell.length_c   1.000
_cell.angle_alpha   90.00
_cell.angle_beta   90.00
_cell.angle_gamma   90.00
#
_symmetry.space_group_name_H-M   'P 1'
#
loop_
_entity.id
_entity.type
_entity.pdbx_description
1 polymer ?
#
loop_
_entity_poly.entity_id
_entity_poly.type
_entity_poly.pdbx_seq_one_letter_code
_entity_poly.pdbx_strand_id
1 'polypeptide(L)'
;MASMTKQTELTDEQMNELVVADVNDPSAWGEPIVVGPSKGPRRIRRAKHLELAAKFYILSVLHRLGADATLTFSQTDNVDITVVLESGSALTVDIKTLTGPMEWRVEDFSARANHFVAFVWYSDSIEPSAPPAVYIATSEQLRSFIAVHKSATISLTRLDEEIQARNAWQRLAVPAAA
;
A
#
# COMPACT_ATOMS: atom_id res chain seq x y z
N MET A 1 -8.68 51.18 6.66
CA MET A 1 -9.95 50.69 6.11
C MET A 1 -9.64 49.50 5.22
N ALA A 2 -10.00 48.28 5.65
CA ALA A 2 -9.76 47.06 4.88
C ALA A 2 -10.88 46.87 3.85
N SER A 3 -10.53 46.80 2.57
CA SER A 3 -11.46 46.46 1.49
C SER A 3 -11.69 44.95 1.50
N MET A 4 -12.85 44.52 2.00
CA MET A 4 -13.34 43.15 1.82
C MET A 4 -13.72 42.93 0.36
N THR A 5 -12.95 42.12 -0.37
CA THR A 5 -13.36 41.58 -1.66
C THR A 5 -14.49 40.58 -1.44
N LYS A 6 -15.71 40.93 -1.90
CA LYS A 6 -16.83 39.98 -2.00
C LYS A 6 -16.42 38.88 -2.99
N GLN A 7 -16.28 37.64 -2.50
CA GLN A 7 -16.28 36.47 -3.37
C GLN A 7 -17.71 36.29 -3.91
N THR A 8 -17.87 36.53 -5.21
CA THR A 8 -19.13 36.27 -5.91
C THR A 8 -19.19 34.77 -6.18
N GLU A 9 -20.20 34.07 -5.66
CA GLU A 9 -20.43 32.66 -5.99
C GLU A 9 -20.82 32.56 -7.47
N LEU A 10 -20.02 31.83 -8.24
CA LEU A 10 -20.25 31.56 -9.65
C LEU A 10 -21.24 30.39 -9.77
N THR A 11 -22.16 30.48 -10.72
CA THR A 11 -23.04 29.37 -11.09
C THR A 11 -22.26 28.29 -11.84
N ASP A 12 -22.75 27.04 -11.85
CA ASP A 12 -22.09 25.91 -12.53
C ASP A 12 -21.84 26.17 -14.02
N GLU A 13 -22.73 26.92 -14.67
CA GLU A 13 -22.60 27.32 -16.08
C GLU A 13 -21.44 28.32 -16.27
N GLN A 14 -21.33 29.30 -15.38
CA GLN A 14 -20.23 30.27 -15.39
C GLN A 14 -18.88 29.62 -15.02
N MET A 15 -18.90 28.63 -14.13
CA MET A 15 -17.71 27.84 -13.79
C MET A 15 -17.27 26.97 -14.97
N ASN A 16 -18.20 26.34 -15.69
CA ASN A 16 -17.88 25.59 -16.90
C ASN A 16 -17.35 26.50 -18.02
N GLU A 17 -17.93 27.67 -18.23
CA GLU A 17 -17.44 28.64 -19.22
C GLU A 17 -16.02 29.13 -18.89
N LEU A 18 -15.74 29.40 -17.61
CA LEU A 18 -14.39 29.75 -17.14
C LEU A 18 -13.39 28.62 -17.36
N VAL A 19 -13.74 27.39 -16.96
CA VAL A 19 -12.87 26.22 -17.14
C VAL A 19 -12.60 25.97 -18.63
N VAL A 20 -13.62 26.07 -19.50
CA VAL A 20 -13.47 25.88 -20.95
C VAL A 20 -12.63 26.99 -21.58
N ALA A 21 -12.73 28.22 -21.09
CA ALA A 21 -11.88 29.33 -21.51
C ALA A 21 -10.41 29.11 -21.11
N ASP A 22 -10.17 28.65 -19.88
CA ASP A 22 -8.82 28.41 -19.34
C ASP A 22 -8.12 27.18 -19.95
N VAL A 23 -8.88 26.19 -20.43
CA VAL A 23 -8.31 24.98 -21.08
C VAL A 23 -7.44 25.32 -22.29
N ASN A 24 -7.76 26.41 -23.00
CA ASN A 24 -7.01 26.85 -24.19
C ASN A 24 -6.25 28.16 -23.99
N ASP A 25 -6.26 28.73 -22.78
CA ASP A 25 -5.49 29.93 -22.45
C ASP A 25 -4.09 29.53 -21.93
N PRO A 26 -3.02 29.76 -22.70
CA PRO A 26 -1.66 29.44 -22.28
C PRO A 26 -1.20 30.28 -21.08
N SER A 27 -1.89 31.40 -20.79
CA SER A 27 -1.62 32.29 -19.66
C SER A 27 -2.38 31.94 -18.38
N ALA A 28 -3.37 31.04 -18.46
CA ALA A 28 -4.07 30.49 -17.29
C ALA A 28 -3.14 29.60 -16.44
N TRP A 29 -2.08 29.08 -17.06
CA TRP A 29 -1.00 28.36 -16.39
C TRP A 29 0.15 29.33 -16.18
N GLY A 30 0.54 29.57 -14.93
CA GLY A 30 1.81 30.27 -14.65
C GLY A 30 2.99 29.54 -15.30
N GLU A 31 4.12 30.24 -15.45
CA GLU A 31 5.37 29.63 -15.93
C GLU A 31 5.62 28.28 -15.23
N PRO A 32 5.93 27.20 -15.98
CA PRO A 32 6.18 25.90 -15.38
C PRO A 32 7.15 26.03 -14.22
N ILE A 33 6.78 25.50 -13.05
CA ILE A 33 7.69 25.48 -11.91
C ILE A 33 8.88 24.60 -12.30
N VAL A 34 10.01 25.24 -12.61
CA VAL A 34 11.26 24.54 -12.86
C VAL A 34 11.81 24.10 -11.52
N VAL A 35 11.45 22.88 -11.11
CA VAL A 35 12.06 22.23 -9.96
C VAL A 35 13.47 21.83 -10.38
N GLY A 36 14.47 22.62 -9.98
CA GLY A 36 15.87 22.30 -10.24
C GLY A 36 16.21 20.88 -9.74
N PRO A 37 17.15 20.18 -10.40
CA PRO A 37 17.55 18.85 -9.96
C PRO A 37 17.96 18.92 -8.48
N SER A 38 17.36 18.03 -7.67
CA SER A 38 17.82 17.76 -6.30
C SER A 38 19.35 17.73 -6.28
N LYS A 39 19.98 18.38 -5.29
CA LYS A 39 21.45 18.36 -5.08
C LYS A 39 21.92 16.89 -4.93
N GLY A 40 22.22 16.28 -6.06
CA GLY A 40 22.50 14.86 -6.22
C GLY A 40 21.27 13.97 -6.03
N PRO A 41 21.24 12.77 -6.64
CA PRO A 41 20.38 11.73 -6.13
C PRO A 41 20.91 11.41 -4.72
N ARG A 42 20.14 11.70 -3.66
CA ARG A 42 20.20 10.78 -2.52
C ARG A 42 20.03 9.41 -3.17
N ARG A 43 20.99 8.50 -3.03
CA ARG A 43 20.83 7.11 -3.47
C ARG A 43 19.71 6.51 -2.62
N ILE A 44 18.46 6.84 -2.94
CA ILE A 44 17.29 6.19 -2.37
C ILE A 44 17.40 4.78 -2.94
N ARG A 45 17.69 3.83 -2.05
CA ARG A 45 17.85 2.43 -2.44
C ARG A 45 16.53 1.99 -3.06
N ARG A 46 16.55 1.35 -4.23
CA ARG A 46 15.38 0.75 -4.92
C ARG A 46 14.42 0.07 -3.94
N ALA A 47 14.97 -0.61 -2.92
CA ALA A 47 14.24 -1.21 -1.81
C ALA A 47 13.21 -0.27 -1.14
N LYS A 48 13.57 0.97 -0.79
CA LYS A 48 12.64 1.92 -0.14
C LYS A 48 11.47 2.31 -1.04
N HIS A 49 11.72 2.42 -2.35
CA HIS A 49 10.66 2.70 -3.31
C HIS A 49 9.72 1.50 -3.47
N LEU A 50 10.26 0.27 -3.44
CA LEU A 50 9.47 -0.95 -3.51
C LEU A 50 8.66 -1.19 -2.22
N GLU A 51 9.19 -0.86 -1.05
CA GLU A 51 8.44 -0.89 0.21
C GLU A 51 7.22 0.02 0.15
N LEU A 52 7.39 1.26 -0.33
CA LEU A 52 6.28 2.18 -0.51
C LEU A 52 5.28 1.66 -1.57
N ALA A 53 5.79 1.16 -2.70
CA ALA A 53 4.96 0.60 -3.76
C ALA A 53 4.15 -0.61 -3.28
N ALA A 54 4.73 -1.47 -2.44
CA ALA A 54 4.06 -2.63 -1.85
C ALA A 54 2.88 -2.21 -0.98
N LYS A 55 3.07 -1.19 -0.13
CA LYS A 55 2.00 -0.63 0.70
C LYS A 55 0.82 -0.12 -0.12
N PHE A 56 1.09 0.70 -1.13
CA PHE A 56 0.04 1.20 -2.03
C PHE A 56 -0.60 0.09 -2.85
N TYR A 57 0.16 -0.93 -3.26
CA TYR A 57 -0.38 -2.07 -3.99
C TYR A 57 -1.39 -2.84 -3.14
N ILE A 58 -1.01 -3.28 -1.94
CA ILE A 58 -1.91 -3.98 -1.01
C ILE A 58 -3.15 -3.12 -0.73
N LEU A 59 -2.98 -1.84 -0.42
CA LEU A 59 -4.09 -0.91 -0.17
C LEU A 59 -5.05 -0.84 -1.37
N SER A 60 -4.51 -0.74 -2.60
CA SER A 60 -5.32 -0.71 -3.82
C SER A 60 -6.13 -1.99 -4.03
N VAL A 61 -5.56 -3.15 -3.69
CA VAL A 61 -6.25 -4.45 -3.80
C VAL A 61 -7.38 -4.51 -2.78
N LEU A 62 -7.13 -4.12 -1.52
CA LEU A 62 -8.13 -4.10 -0.46
C LEU A 62 -9.31 -3.20 -0.82
N HIS A 63 -9.08 -1.99 -1.32
CA HIS A 63 -10.17 -1.12 -1.77
C HIS A 63 -10.95 -1.69 -2.96
N ARG A 64 -10.29 -2.37 -3.92
CA ARG A 64 -10.99 -3.07 -5.01
C ARG A 64 -11.86 -4.22 -4.50
N LEU A 65 -11.52 -4.80 -3.36
CA LEU A 65 -12.33 -5.81 -2.66
C LEU A 65 -13.41 -5.20 -1.77
N GLY A 66 -13.56 -3.86 -1.75
CA GLY A 66 -14.56 -3.16 -0.95
C GLY A 66 -14.20 -3.00 0.53
N ALA A 67 -12.95 -3.26 0.92
CA ALA A 67 -12.54 -3.14 2.32
C ALA A 67 -12.36 -1.66 2.73
N ASP A 68 -12.78 -1.34 3.96
CA ASP A 68 -12.45 -0.07 4.62
C ASP A 68 -11.03 -0.14 5.20
N ALA A 69 -10.05 0.15 4.34
CA ALA A 69 -8.63 0.04 4.64
C ALA A 69 -7.97 1.42 4.71
N THR A 70 -7.09 1.61 5.70
CA THR A 70 -6.32 2.84 5.89
C THR A 70 -4.83 2.52 6.01
N LEU A 71 -4.00 3.27 5.28
CA LEU A 71 -2.55 3.21 5.41
C LEU A 71 -2.09 3.86 6.73
N THR A 72 -1.26 3.16 7.49
CA THR A 72 -0.68 3.65 8.74
C THR A 72 0.81 3.88 8.57
N PHE A 73 1.30 4.98 9.15
CA PHE A 73 2.74 5.32 9.15
C PHE A 73 3.43 5.01 10.49
N SER A 74 2.87 4.08 11.29
CA SER A 74 3.45 3.72 12.58
C SER A 74 4.69 2.86 12.39
N GLN A 75 5.85 3.37 12.82
CA GLN A 75 7.13 2.64 12.71
C GLN A 75 7.36 1.64 13.84
N THR A 76 6.67 1.76 14.97
CA THR A 76 6.99 0.98 16.19
C THR A 76 6.23 -0.34 16.30
N ASP A 77 5.05 -0.44 15.67
CA ASP A 77 4.14 -1.56 15.92
C ASP A 77 4.04 -2.54 14.75
N ASN A 78 4.84 -2.39 13.69
CA ASN A 78 4.75 -3.18 12.46
C ASN A 78 3.30 -3.23 11.92
N VAL A 79 2.63 -2.08 11.87
CA VAL A 79 1.30 -1.94 11.28
C VAL A 79 1.40 -0.95 10.13
N ASP A 80 1.27 -1.48 8.93
CA ASP A 80 1.30 -0.70 7.68
C ASP A 80 -0.11 -0.38 7.17
N ILE A 81 -1.07 -1.27 7.41
CA ILE A 81 -2.48 -1.06 7.05
C ILE A 81 -3.36 -1.52 8.21
N THR A 82 -4.43 -0.76 8.45
CA THR A 82 -5.56 -1.18 9.28
C THR A 82 -6.78 -1.37 8.40
N VAL A 83 -7.55 -2.43 8.60
CA VAL A 83 -8.82 -2.67 7.92
C VAL A 83 -9.93 -2.74 8.98
N VAL A 84 -10.96 -1.91 8.83
CA VAL A 84 -12.13 -1.92 9.70
C VAL A 84 -13.13 -2.94 9.16
N LEU A 85 -13.57 -3.85 10.02
CA LEU A 85 -14.58 -4.84 9.71
C LEU A 85 -15.97 -4.29 10.05
N GLU A 86 -17.03 -4.84 9.44
CA GLU A 86 -18.41 -4.42 9.69
C GLU A 86 -18.82 -4.50 11.17
N SER A 87 -18.22 -5.43 11.92
CA SER A 87 -18.44 -5.56 13.37
C SER A 87 -17.90 -4.38 14.20
N GLY A 88 -17.17 -3.45 13.58
CA GLY A 88 -16.44 -2.37 14.25
C GLY A 88 -15.08 -2.78 14.81
N SER A 89 -14.71 -4.07 14.75
CA SER A 89 -13.35 -4.51 15.06
C SER A 89 -12.40 -4.25 13.90
N ALA A 90 -11.10 -4.10 14.18
CA ALA A 90 -10.08 -3.91 13.15
C ALA A 90 -9.16 -5.12 13.04
N LEU A 91 -8.68 -5.38 11.82
CA LEU A 91 -7.49 -6.18 11.58
C LEU A 91 -6.33 -5.29 11.11
N THR A 92 -5.10 -5.78 11.30
CA THR A 92 -3.88 -5.05 10.97
C THR A 92 -2.99 -5.88 10.05
N VAL A 93 -2.23 -5.22 9.19
CA VAL A 93 -1.34 -5.85 8.21
C VAL A 93 0.06 -5.25 8.32
N ASP A 94 1.08 -6.09 8.49
CA ASP A 94 2.51 -5.81 8.31
C ASP A 94 2.93 -6.21 6.89
N ILE A 95 3.57 -5.32 6.15
CA ILE A 95 3.94 -5.55 4.76
C ILE A 95 5.45 -5.77 4.66
N LYS A 96 5.85 -6.97 4.26
CA LYS A 96 7.25 -7.33 4.01
C LYS A 96 7.50 -7.36 2.51
N THR A 97 8.50 -6.58 2.07
CA THR A 97 8.86 -6.48 0.65
C THR A 97 10.07 -7.34 0.34
N LEU A 98 10.00 -8.13 -0.73
CA LEU A 98 11.09 -8.99 -1.18
C LEU A 98 11.49 -8.69 -2.63
N THR A 99 12.77 -8.79 -2.90
CA THR A 99 13.38 -8.73 -4.24
C THR A 99 14.39 -9.86 -4.39
N GLY A 100 14.54 -10.42 -5.59
CA GLY A 100 15.42 -11.56 -5.84
C GLY A 100 14.78 -12.87 -5.37
N PRO A 101 15.43 -13.66 -4.48
CA PRO A 101 14.90 -14.95 -4.06
C PRO A 101 13.56 -14.78 -3.32
N MET A 102 12.65 -15.75 -3.49
CA MET A 102 11.37 -15.82 -2.79
C MET A 102 11.55 -16.32 -1.34
N GLU A 103 12.50 -15.69 -0.64
CA GLU A 103 12.96 -16.10 0.68
C GLU A 103 12.94 -14.91 1.64
N TRP A 104 12.19 -15.05 2.73
CA TRP A 104 12.14 -14.08 3.80
C TRP A 104 13.06 -14.50 4.94
N ARG A 105 13.99 -13.63 5.33
CA ARG A 105 14.74 -13.79 6.56
C ARG A 105 13.84 -13.43 7.73
N VAL A 106 13.65 -14.37 8.65
CA VAL A 106 12.78 -14.20 9.82
C VAL A 106 13.31 -13.05 10.67
N GLU A 107 12.47 -12.04 10.82
CA GLU A 107 12.67 -10.91 11.73
C GLU A 107 11.88 -11.14 13.01
N ASP A 108 12.27 -10.47 14.10
CA ASP A 108 11.50 -10.52 15.34
C ASP A 108 10.14 -9.84 15.14
N PHE A 109 9.07 -10.58 15.40
CA PHE A 109 7.71 -10.03 15.41
C PHE A 109 6.85 -10.67 16.51
N SER A 110 5.85 -9.92 16.97
CA SER A 110 4.87 -10.41 17.93
C SER A 110 3.65 -10.96 17.19
N ALA A 111 3.33 -12.24 17.39
CA ALA A 111 2.08 -12.79 16.90
C ALA A 111 0.94 -12.31 17.80
N ARG A 112 -0.16 -11.90 17.17
CA ARG A 112 -1.33 -11.34 17.84
C ARG A 112 -2.58 -11.65 17.00
N ALA A 113 -3.72 -11.77 17.67
CA ALA A 113 -5.01 -11.94 17.02
C ALA A 113 -5.28 -10.79 16.04
N ASN A 114 -5.95 -11.10 14.92
CA ASN A 114 -6.32 -10.14 13.88
C ASN A 114 -5.13 -9.35 13.28
N HIS A 115 -3.93 -9.92 13.34
CA HIS A 115 -2.76 -9.35 12.69
C HIS A 115 -2.20 -10.29 11.64
N PHE A 116 -1.94 -9.73 10.47
CA PHE A 116 -1.50 -10.42 9.28
C PHE A 116 -0.15 -9.90 8.83
N VAL A 117 0.60 -10.79 8.18
CA VAL A 117 1.82 -10.45 7.46
C VAL A 117 1.57 -10.70 5.98
N ALA A 118 1.74 -9.67 5.16
CA ALA A 118 1.64 -9.73 3.71
C ALA A 118 3.04 -9.60 3.11
N PHE A 119 3.52 -10.66 2.47
CA PHE A 119 4.75 -10.66 1.70
C PHE A 119 4.45 -10.24 0.27
N VAL A 120 5.09 -9.16 -0.17
CA VAL A 120 5.01 -8.65 -1.55
C VAL A 120 6.35 -8.91 -2.23
N TRP A 121 6.34 -9.83 -3.18
CA TRP A 121 7.52 -10.20 -3.94
C TRP A 121 7.49 -9.54 -5.31
N TYR A 122 8.51 -8.72 -5.56
CA TYR A 122 8.78 -8.17 -6.88
C TYR A 122 9.80 -9.06 -7.58
N SER A 123 9.42 -9.57 -8.75
CA SER A 123 10.38 -10.21 -9.65
C SER A 123 11.50 -9.24 -10.02
N ASP A 124 12.67 -9.75 -10.37
CA ASP A 124 13.79 -8.92 -10.82
C ASP A 124 13.53 -8.20 -12.15
N SER A 125 12.44 -8.56 -12.83
CA SER A 125 11.95 -7.86 -14.02
C SER A 125 11.61 -6.40 -13.71
N ILE A 126 11.94 -5.52 -14.64
CA ILE A 126 11.68 -4.07 -14.56
C ILE A 126 10.26 -3.74 -15.07
N GLU A 127 9.53 -4.74 -15.57
CA GLU A 127 8.18 -4.58 -16.16
C GLU A 127 7.17 -3.97 -15.17
N PRO A 128 6.76 -2.70 -15.34
CA PRO A 128 5.87 -2.02 -14.39
C PRO A 128 4.43 -2.51 -14.45
N SER A 129 4.05 -3.18 -15.55
CA SER A 129 2.70 -3.71 -15.79
C SER A 129 2.45 -5.04 -15.08
N ALA A 130 3.51 -5.75 -14.69
CA ALA A 130 3.39 -7.03 -14.01
C ALA A 130 3.04 -6.80 -12.52
N PRO A 131 1.90 -7.32 -12.02
CA PRO A 131 1.59 -7.21 -10.60
C PRO A 131 2.59 -8.05 -9.78
N PRO A 132 2.97 -7.60 -8.57
CA PRO A 132 3.82 -8.40 -7.69
C PRO A 132 3.05 -9.64 -7.18
N ALA A 133 3.80 -10.70 -6.85
CA ALA A 133 3.21 -11.85 -6.19
C ALA A 133 2.99 -11.52 -4.70
N VAL A 134 1.83 -11.94 -4.15
CA VAL A 134 1.47 -11.67 -2.76
C VAL A 134 1.16 -12.94 -2.00
N TYR A 135 1.68 -13.03 -0.77
CA TYR A 135 1.45 -14.13 0.16
C TYR A 135 0.97 -13.55 1.49
N ILE A 136 -0.14 -14.06 2.03
CA ILE A 136 -0.81 -13.51 3.21
C ILE A 136 -1.00 -14.63 4.24
N ALA A 137 -0.47 -14.41 5.44
CA ALA A 137 -0.63 -15.30 6.58
C ALA A 137 -1.07 -14.51 7.81
N THR A 138 -1.83 -15.13 8.70
CA THR A 138 -1.96 -14.60 10.07
C THR A 138 -0.60 -14.67 10.75
N SER A 139 -0.31 -13.72 11.62
CA SER A 139 0.93 -13.71 12.41
C SER A 139 1.07 -14.96 13.30
N GLU A 140 -0.05 -15.56 13.73
CA GLU A 140 -0.10 -16.80 14.50
C GLU A 140 0.23 -18.04 13.66
N GLN A 141 -0.31 -18.14 12.43
CA GLN A 141 0.08 -19.19 11.48
C GLN A 141 1.56 -19.07 11.14
N LEU A 142 2.05 -17.86 10.88
CA LEU A 142 3.45 -17.62 10.56
C LEU A 142 4.37 -18.03 11.75
N ARG A 143 3.99 -17.69 12.98
CA ARG A 143 4.73 -18.11 14.19
C ARG A 143 4.78 -19.63 14.33
N SER A 144 3.65 -20.30 14.15
CA SER A 144 3.57 -21.77 14.20
C SER A 144 4.45 -22.40 13.12
N PHE A 145 4.40 -21.87 11.90
CA PHE A 145 5.25 -22.30 10.79
C PHE A 145 6.74 -22.16 11.12
N ILE A 146 7.17 -21.00 11.63
CA ILE A 146 8.57 -20.77 12.05
C ILE A 146 8.99 -21.77 13.13
N ALA A 147 8.14 -22.02 14.11
CA ALA A 147 8.44 -22.93 15.22
C ALA A 147 8.64 -24.39 14.76
N VAL A 148 7.87 -24.83 13.76
CA VAL A 148 7.98 -26.17 13.17
C VAL A 148 9.27 -26.30 12.36
N HIS A 149 9.54 -25.33 11.48
CA HIS A 149 10.66 -25.42 10.53
C HIS A 149 12.02 -25.05 11.13
N LYS A 150 12.04 -24.32 12.26
CA LYS A 150 13.25 -23.89 12.98
C LYS A 150 14.32 -23.26 12.06
N SER A 151 13.87 -22.57 11.03
CA SER A 151 14.73 -21.92 10.03
C SER A 151 14.72 -20.41 10.22
N ALA A 152 15.88 -19.79 10.08
CA ALA A 152 16.03 -18.34 10.03
C ALA A 152 15.59 -17.72 8.68
N THR A 153 15.33 -18.56 7.67
CA THR A 153 14.88 -18.16 6.34
C THR A 153 13.68 -19.02 5.92
N ILE A 154 12.64 -18.38 5.41
CA ILE A 154 11.40 -19.03 4.97
C ILE A 154 11.22 -18.80 3.47
N SER A 155 10.98 -19.88 2.73
CA SER A 155 10.54 -19.82 1.33
C SER A 155 9.06 -19.47 1.25
N LEU A 156 8.70 -18.48 0.43
CA LEU A 156 7.30 -18.12 0.17
C LEU A 156 6.56 -19.24 -0.58
N THR A 157 7.25 -20.01 -1.41
CA THR A 157 6.68 -21.19 -2.07
C THR A 157 6.26 -22.23 -1.05
N ARG A 158 7.12 -22.52 -0.07
CA ARG A 158 6.78 -23.46 1.02
C ARG A 158 5.64 -22.93 1.90
N LEU A 159 5.65 -21.62 2.19
CA LEU A 159 4.56 -20.97 2.91
C LEU A 159 3.23 -21.20 2.18
N ASP A 160 3.22 -21.11 0.85
CA ASP A 160 2.03 -21.39 0.06
C ASP A 160 1.62 -22.85 0.08
N GLU A 161 2.56 -23.77 -0.13
CA GLU A 161 2.31 -25.21 -0.12
C GLU A 161 1.68 -25.70 1.21
N GLU A 162 2.14 -25.15 2.34
CA GLU A 162 1.72 -25.65 3.66
C GLU A 162 0.55 -24.88 4.27
N ILE A 163 0.44 -23.56 4.03
CA ILE A 163 -0.61 -22.72 4.65
C ILE A 163 -1.43 -21.92 3.64
N GLN A 164 -1.34 -22.24 2.34
CA GLN A 164 -2.13 -21.64 1.25
C GLN A 164 -2.08 -20.11 1.30
N ALA A 165 -0.87 -19.56 1.44
CA ALA A 165 -0.68 -18.13 1.66
C ALA A 165 -0.86 -17.31 0.38
N ARG A 166 -0.63 -17.87 -0.81
CA ARG A 166 -0.63 -17.08 -2.05
C ARG A 166 -2.01 -16.54 -2.37
N ASN A 167 -2.07 -15.23 -2.63
CA ASN A 167 -3.30 -14.51 -2.96
C ASN A 167 -4.46 -14.78 -1.98
N ALA A 168 -4.17 -15.03 -0.70
CA ALA A 168 -5.18 -15.31 0.32
C ALA A 168 -5.94 -14.05 0.80
N TRP A 169 -6.38 -13.22 -0.15
CA TRP A 169 -7.02 -11.92 0.06
C TRP A 169 -8.33 -11.99 0.84
N GLN A 170 -9.06 -13.10 0.69
CA GLN A 170 -10.28 -13.42 1.43
C GLN A 170 -10.07 -13.45 2.95
N ARG A 171 -8.82 -13.52 3.43
CA ARG A 171 -8.47 -13.42 4.85
C ARG A 171 -8.49 -11.98 5.37
N LEU A 172 -8.35 -10.99 4.47
CA LEU A 172 -8.26 -9.56 4.81
C LEU A 172 -9.52 -8.78 4.46
N ALA A 173 -10.33 -9.29 3.53
CA ALA A 173 -11.61 -8.72 3.15
C ALA A 173 -12.70 -9.76 3.36
N VAL A 174 -13.59 -9.51 4.31
CA VAL A 174 -14.88 -10.22 4.38
C VAL A 174 -15.78 -9.56 3.35
N PRO A 175 -16.43 -10.31 2.44
CA PRO A 175 -17.35 -9.69 1.50
C PRO A 175 -18.44 -8.97 2.29
N ALA A 176 -18.66 -7.69 1.99
CA ALA A 176 -19.90 -7.05 2.37
C ALA A 176 -21.04 -7.90 1.81
N ALA A 177 -22.00 -8.27 2.67
CA ALA A 177 -23.15 -9.07 2.23
C ALA A 177 -23.81 -8.35 1.04
N ALA A 178 -23.88 -9.03 -0.11
CA ALA A 178 -24.58 -8.55 -1.30
C ALA A 178 -26.11 -8.67 -1.14
#